data_AF-A0A923QTH1-F1
#
_entry.id   AF-A0A923QTH1-F1
#
_cell.length_a   1.000
_cell.length_b   1.000
_cell.length_c   1.000
_cell.angle_alpha   90.00
_cell.angle_beta   90.00
_cell.angle_gamma   90.00
#
_symmetry.space_group_name_H-M   'P 1'
#
loop_
_entity.id
_entity.type
_entity.pdbx_description
1 polymer ?
#
loop_
_entity_poly.entity_id
_entity_poly.type
_entity_poly.pdbx_seq_one_letter_code
_entity_poly.pdbx_strand_id
1 'polypeptide(L)'
;IRNLIKQNRFLTPLTFKTYSSTAPKPGNLYFAYDYEHETYGGWAYTVINSADWVPETPITIQTKNDFNKTNAFSNVNKVIKNLRFPTNLIFRYGFNQLDKPLNKAQRKHEKYLGRLVYKRVKKPLNNEPQPAFVHSANYTRCGQQIILLADDSYYKLFPDDPNTIFVHHAFEPYLFLLNQIP
;
A
#
# COMPACT_ATOMS: atom_id res chain seq x y z
N ILE A 1 -19.34 -3.68 -1.97
CA ILE A 1 -20.09 -4.95 -1.87
C ILE A 1 -20.20 -5.45 -0.42
N ARG A 2 -19.10 -5.74 0.31
CA ARG A 2 -19.18 -6.20 1.71
C ARG A 2 -19.97 -5.28 2.66
N ASN A 3 -19.84 -3.96 2.51
CA ASN A 3 -20.69 -3.01 3.26
C ASN A 3 -22.19 -3.22 2.99
N LEU A 4 -22.58 -3.55 1.75
CA LEU A 4 -23.96 -3.86 1.39
C LEU A 4 -24.44 -5.18 2.01
N ILE A 5 -23.54 -6.17 2.16
CA ILE A 5 -23.83 -7.42 2.87
C ILE A 5 -24.10 -7.13 4.35
N LYS A 6 -23.25 -6.33 5.01
CA LYS A 6 -23.45 -5.91 6.41
C LYS A 6 -24.76 -5.15 6.62
N GLN A 7 -25.23 -4.44 5.58
CA GLN A 7 -26.50 -3.73 5.56
C GLN A 7 -27.71 -4.62 5.17
N ASN A 8 -27.54 -5.94 5.03
CA ASN A 8 -28.57 -6.88 4.59
C ASN A 8 -29.28 -6.47 3.29
N ARG A 9 -28.54 -5.86 2.35
CA ARG A 9 -29.10 -5.38 1.07
C ARG A 9 -29.20 -6.46 -0.01
N PHE A 10 -28.94 -7.72 0.33
CA PHE A 10 -29.05 -8.85 -0.57
C PHE A 10 -30.16 -9.79 -0.09
N LEU A 11 -30.95 -10.29 -1.03
CA LEU A 11 -32.07 -11.21 -0.78
C LEU A 11 -31.60 -12.58 -0.28
N THR A 12 -30.34 -12.94 -0.54
CA THR A 12 -29.73 -14.20 -0.10
C THR A 12 -28.33 -13.93 0.50
N PRO A 13 -27.87 -14.77 1.43
CA PRO A 13 -26.50 -14.72 1.92
C PRO A 13 -25.50 -14.92 0.77
N LEU A 14 -24.53 -14.02 0.65
CA LEU A 14 -23.47 -14.09 -0.36
C LEU A 14 -22.12 -14.29 0.31
N THR A 15 -21.32 -15.21 -0.22
CA THR A 15 -19.93 -15.41 0.18
C THR A 15 -19.03 -15.10 -1.01
N PHE A 16 -17.98 -14.31 -0.78
CA PHE A 16 -17.06 -13.88 -1.82
C PHE A 16 -15.65 -14.41 -1.54
N LYS A 17 -15.08 -15.08 -2.54
CA LYS A 17 -13.66 -15.41 -2.61
C LYS A 17 -13.01 -14.56 -3.68
N THR A 18 -11.95 -13.84 -3.33
CA THR A 18 -11.30 -12.89 -4.23
C THR A 18 -9.92 -13.40 -4.63
N TYR A 19 -9.61 -13.26 -5.93
CA TYR A 19 -8.28 -13.43 -6.48
C TYR A 19 -7.92 -12.14 -7.22
N SER A 20 -6.91 -11.43 -6.72
CA SER A 20 -6.43 -10.18 -7.30
C SER A 20 -5.03 -10.41 -7.89
N SER A 21 -4.94 -10.50 -9.20
CA SER A 21 -3.64 -10.51 -9.88
C SER A 21 -3.15 -9.08 -10.09
N THR A 22 -1.83 -8.88 -10.06
CA THR A 22 -1.15 -7.62 -10.41
C THR A 22 -1.55 -6.38 -9.59
N ALA A 23 -2.21 -6.58 -8.45
CA ALA A 23 -2.81 -5.47 -7.70
C ALA A 23 -1.74 -4.61 -7.01
N PRO A 24 -1.81 -3.27 -7.13
CA PRO A 24 -1.02 -2.36 -6.30
C PRO A 24 -1.45 -2.44 -4.83
N LYS A 25 -0.69 -1.80 -3.93
CA LYS A 25 -1.04 -1.68 -2.51
C LYS A 25 -2.34 -0.88 -2.36
N PRO A 26 -3.45 -1.49 -1.90
CA PRO A 26 -4.77 -0.87 -1.98
C PRO A 26 -5.04 0.20 -0.91
N GLY A 27 -4.33 0.17 0.21
CA GLY A 27 -4.61 1.05 1.34
C GLY A 27 -3.47 1.09 2.34
N ASN A 28 -3.68 1.81 3.44
CA ASN A 28 -2.69 1.88 4.51
C ASN A 28 -2.69 0.61 5.37
N LEU A 29 -1.78 0.53 6.35
CA LEU A 29 -1.67 -0.60 7.27
C LEU A 29 -2.99 -0.92 8.02
N TYR A 30 -3.76 0.10 8.41
CA TYR A 30 -5.03 -0.12 9.11
C TYR A 30 -6.11 -0.71 8.20
N PHE A 31 -6.19 -0.23 6.96
CA PHE A 31 -7.02 -0.85 5.95
C PHE A 31 -6.63 -2.33 5.75
N ALA A 32 -5.33 -2.63 5.71
CA ALA A 32 -4.85 -4.00 5.60
C ALA A 32 -5.33 -4.86 6.77
N TYR A 33 -5.21 -4.39 8.02
CA TYR A 33 -5.71 -5.13 9.19
C TYR A 33 -7.20 -5.43 9.11
N ASP A 34 -8.02 -4.45 8.75
CA ASP A 34 -9.47 -4.66 8.60
C ASP A 34 -9.75 -5.66 7.47
N TYR A 35 -9.05 -5.53 6.34
CA TYR A 35 -9.20 -6.42 5.20
C TYR A 35 -8.80 -7.86 5.52
N GLU A 36 -7.64 -8.07 6.15
CA GLU A 36 -7.17 -9.40 6.54
C GLU A 36 -8.08 -10.02 7.60
N HIS A 37 -8.50 -9.26 8.61
CA HIS A 37 -9.45 -9.74 9.61
C HIS A 37 -10.79 -10.15 9.01
N GLU A 38 -11.20 -9.51 7.91
CA GLU A 38 -12.43 -9.82 7.21
C GLU A 38 -12.29 -10.98 6.20
N THR A 39 -11.07 -11.32 5.79
CA THR A 39 -10.79 -12.30 4.71
C THR A 39 -9.90 -13.46 5.16
N TYR A 40 -9.59 -13.53 6.46
CA TYR A 40 -8.81 -14.60 7.08
C TYR A 40 -9.37 -15.99 6.74
N GLY A 41 -8.49 -16.98 6.70
CA GLY A 41 -8.86 -18.35 6.29
C GLY A 41 -8.93 -18.53 4.77
N GLY A 42 -8.24 -17.68 4.01
CA GLY A 42 -8.07 -17.88 2.57
C GLY A 42 -9.28 -17.45 1.74
N TRP A 43 -9.96 -16.36 2.11
CA TRP A 43 -11.05 -15.77 1.32
C TRP A 43 -10.59 -14.65 0.39
N ALA A 44 -9.34 -14.22 0.50
CA ALA A 44 -8.72 -13.27 -0.42
C ALA A 44 -7.28 -13.69 -0.71
N TYR A 45 -6.95 -13.74 -2.00
CA TYR A 45 -5.60 -13.98 -2.48
C TYR A 45 -5.14 -12.84 -3.38
N THR A 46 -3.84 -12.55 -3.32
CA THR A 46 -3.18 -11.66 -4.26
C THR A 46 -2.05 -12.41 -4.95
N VAL A 47 -2.16 -12.53 -6.28
CA VAL A 47 -1.22 -13.27 -7.12
C VAL A 47 -0.22 -12.27 -7.71
N ILE A 48 1.06 -12.48 -7.42
CA ILE A 48 2.13 -11.53 -7.73
C ILE A 48 3.22 -12.23 -8.51
N ASN A 49 3.56 -11.70 -9.69
CA ASN A 49 4.81 -11.97 -10.36
C ASN A 49 5.91 -11.16 -9.66
N SER A 50 6.99 -11.82 -9.21
CA SER A 50 8.10 -11.13 -8.54
C SER A 50 8.86 -10.14 -9.44
N ALA A 51 8.72 -10.24 -10.76
CA ALA A 51 9.27 -9.30 -11.72
C ALA A 51 8.31 -8.12 -12.05
N ASP A 52 7.05 -8.18 -11.61
CA ASP A 52 6.09 -7.09 -11.84
C ASP A 52 6.26 -5.98 -10.78
N TRP A 53 6.60 -4.78 -11.24
CA TRP A 53 6.77 -3.61 -10.38
C TRP A 53 5.45 -2.98 -9.94
N VAL A 54 4.32 -3.24 -10.62
CA VAL A 54 3.03 -2.60 -10.30
C VAL A 54 2.56 -2.90 -8.87
N PRO A 55 2.66 -4.15 -8.36
CA PRO A 55 2.41 -4.47 -6.95
C PRO A 55 3.27 -3.71 -5.92
N GLU A 56 4.35 -3.06 -6.33
CA GLU A 56 5.20 -2.23 -5.47
C GLU A 56 4.65 -0.81 -5.29
N THR A 57 3.65 -0.44 -6.08
CA THR A 57 3.04 0.90 -6.07
C THR A 57 1.90 1.03 -5.06
N PRO A 58 1.57 2.26 -4.62
CA PRO A 58 2.38 3.47 -4.77
C PRO A 58 3.61 3.44 -3.86
N ILE A 59 4.56 4.35 -4.11
CA ILE A 59 5.69 4.59 -3.19
C ILE A 59 5.12 4.88 -1.79
N THR A 60 5.59 4.12 -0.82
CA THR A 60 5.08 4.14 0.56
C THR A 60 6.10 4.74 1.50
N ILE A 61 5.63 5.49 2.49
CA ILE A 61 6.44 6.00 3.59
C ILE A 61 5.63 5.90 4.88
N GLN A 62 6.30 5.50 5.96
CA GLN A 62 5.71 5.47 7.29
C GLN A 62 6.20 6.69 8.08
N THR A 63 5.26 7.41 8.68
CA THR A 63 5.52 8.50 9.63
C THR A 63 5.22 8.02 11.05
N LYS A 64 5.67 8.77 12.06
CA LYS A 64 5.30 8.47 13.46
C LYS A 64 3.78 8.51 13.70
N ASN A 65 3.03 9.23 12.87
CA ASN A 65 1.58 9.36 12.99
C ASN A 65 0.84 8.11 12.47
N ASP A 66 1.54 7.21 11.78
CA ASP A 66 0.99 5.95 11.30
C ASP A 66 1.03 4.84 12.36
N PHE A 67 1.70 5.06 13.50
CA PHE A 67 1.71 4.11 14.61
C PHE A 67 0.40 4.11 15.40
N ASN A 68 0.09 2.98 16.03
CA ASN A 68 -0.99 2.88 17.00
C ASN A 68 -0.83 3.94 18.09
N LYS A 69 -1.93 4.47 18.64
CA LYS A 69 -1.91 5.53 19.66
C LYS A 69 -0.94 5.23 20.82
N THR A 70 -0.95 3.99 21.30
CA THR A 70 -0.01 3.49 22.31
C THR A 70 1.21 2.89 21.63
N ASN A 71 2.32 3.64 21.61
CA ASN A 71 3.58 3.19 21.02
C ASN A 71 4.79 3.89 21.68
N ALA A 72 6.00 3.35 21.44
CA ALA A 72 7.24 3.88 22.03
C ALA A 72 7.67 5.26 21.49
N PHE A 73 7.18 5.65 20.30
CA PHE A 73 7.53 6.89 19.62
C PHE A 73 6.59 8.06 19.94
N SER A 74 5.38 7.82 20.49
CA SER A 74 4.38 8.86 20.76
C SER A 74 4.88 9.92 21.75
N ASN A 75 5.76 9.52 22.67
CA ASN A 75 6.32 10.39 23.71
C ASN A 75 7.75 10.85 23.42
N VAL A 76 8.32 10.54 22.26
CA VAL A 76 9.76 10.79 21.98
C VAL A 76 10.15 12.26 22.15
N ASN A 77 9.27 13.19 21.75
CA ASN A 77 9.49 14.62 21.95
C ASN A 77 9.60 15.02 23.43
N LYS A 78 8.77 14.41 24.29
CA LYS A 78 8.77 14.66 25.73
C LYS A 78 10.03 14.06 26.38
N VAL A 79 10.41 12.85 25.98
CA VAL A 79 11.64 12.19 26.43
C VAL A 79 12.87 13.02 26.08
N ILE A 80 13.00 13.44 24.81
CA ILE A 80 14.13 14.26 24.35
C ILE A 80 14.20 15.59 25.11
N LYS A 81 13.04 16.23 25.37
CA LYS A 81 12.98 17.51 26.10
C LYS A 81 13.49 17.39 27.53
N ASN A 82 13.31 16.23 28.17
CA ASN A 82 13.71 15.98 29.55
C ASN A 82 15.20 15.62 29.71
N LEU A 83 15.93 15.37 28.62
CA LEU A 83 17.38 15.16 28.68
C LEU A 83 18.10 16.45 29.10
N ARG A 84 19.24 16.31 29.78
CA ARG A 84 20.07 17.46 30.18
C ARG A 84 20.65 18.19 28.96
N PHE A 85 20.91 19.48 29.10
CA PHE A 85 21.67 20.24 28.12
C PHE A 85 23.16 19.81 28.14
N PRO A 86 23.84 19.68 26.98
CA PRO A 86 23.37 19.90 25.60
C PRO A 86 22.80 18.65 24.92
N THR A 87 22.73 17.51 25.60
CA THR A 87 22.26 16.22 25.07
C THR A 87 20.88 16.34 24.41
N ASN A 88 19.94 17.05 25.04
CA ASN A 88 18.61 17.29 24.45
C ASN A 88 18.66 17.93 23.04
N LEU A 89 19.62 18.82 22.78
CA LEU A 89 19.74 19.51 21.50
C LEU A 89 20.22 18.56 20.41
N ILE A 90 21.22 17.72 20.72
CA ILE A 90 21.77 16.71 19.81
C ILE A 90 20.68 15.72 19.41
N PHE A 91 19.97 15.16 20.39
CA PHE A 91 18.87 14.21 20.13
C PHE A 91 17.71 14.87 19.38
N ARG A 92 17.34 16.11 19.73
CA ARG A 92 16.31 16.85 19.01
C ARG A 92 16.69 17.09 17.56
N TYR A 93 17.94 17.42 17.28
CA TYR A 93 18.43 17.60 15.92
C TYR A 93 18.33 16.28 15.14
N GLY A 94 18.91 15.19 15.67
CA GLY A 94 18.87 13.88 15.02
C GLY A 94 17.44 13.39 14.77
N PHE A 95 16.55 13.49 15.77
CA PHE A 95 15.15 13.12 15.60
C PHE A 95 14.44 13.93 14.51
N ASN A 96 14.65 15.24 14.46
CA ASN A 96 14.04 16.10 13.45
C ASN A 96 14.55 15.79 12.03
N GLN A 97 15.80 15.36 11.89
CA GLN A 97 16.37 14.93 10.60
C GLN A 97 15.70 13.65 10.09
N LEU A 98 15.11 12.83 10.97
CA LEU A 98 14.35 11.63 10.59
C LEU A 98 12.86 11.95 10.39
N ASP A 99 12.22 12.65 11.32
CA ASP A 99 10.77 12.87 11.33
C ASP A 99 10.31 13.89 10.27
N LYS A 100 11.03 15.01 10.11
CA LYS A 100 10.58 16.10 9.22
C LYS A 100 10.57 15.70 7.74
N PRO A 101 11.58 14.98 7.19
CA PRO A 101 11.54 14.56 5.79
C PRO A 101 10.35 13.66 5.47
N LEU A 102 10.02 12.71 6.34
CA LEU A 102 8.90 11.79 6.17
C LEU A 102 7.56 12.55 6.13
N ASN A 103 7.31 13.45 7.08
CA ASN A 103 6.10 14.29 7.07
C ASN A 103 6.05 15.25 5.87
N LYS A 104 7.21 15.72 5.38
CA LYS A 104 7.28 16.55 4.17
C LYS A 104 6.94 15.72 2.93
N ALA A 105 7.45 14.50 2.83
CA ALA A 105 7.18 13.58 1.74
C ALA A 105 5.70 13.18 1.71
N GLN A 106 5.08 12.85 2.86
CA GLN A 106 3.64 12.52 2.93
C GLN A 106 2.79 13.66 2.37
N ARG A 107 3.02 14.90 2.83
CA ARG A 107 2.26 16.08 2.36
C ARG A 107 2.46 16.33 0.86
N LYS A 108 3.65 16.03 0.33
CA LYS A 108 3.92 16.08 -1.12
C LYS A 108 3.13 14.99 -1.85
N HIS A 109 3.15 13.74 -1.39
CA HIS A 109 2.35 12.66 -2.00
C HIS A 109 0.87 13.05 -2.05
N GLU A 110 0.30 13.54 -0.95
CA GLU A 110 -1.10 13.98 -0.91
C GLU A 110 -1.37 15.17 -1.87
N LYS A 111 -0.45 16.12 -1.97
CA LYS A 111 -0.57 17.25 -2.92
C LYS A 111 -0.56 16.76 -4.36
N TYR A 112 0.44 15.97 -4.74
CA TYR A 112 0.70 15.62 -6.15
C TYR A 112 -0.11 14.42 -6.62
N LEU A 113 -0.18 13.35 -5.83
CA LEU A 113 -0.89 12.12 -6.18
C LEU A 113 -2.35 12.14 -5.73
N GLY A 114 -2.70 12.94 -4.72
CA GLY A 114 -4.09 13.13 -4.28
C GLY A 114 -4.75 14.31 -4.99
N ARG A 115 -4.46 15.54 -4.54
CA ARG A 115 -5.15 16.77 -4.99
C ARG A 115 -5.00 17.06 -6.47
N LEU A 116 -3.78 16.96 -7.03
CA LEU A 116 -3.57 17.26 -8.45
C LEU A 116 -4.17 16.19 -9.36
N VAL A 117 -4.06 14.90 -9.01
CA VAL A 117 -4.70 13.82 -9.78
C VAL A 117 -6.22 13.98 -9.74
N TYR A 118 -6.82 14.21 -8.57
CA TYR A 118 -8.27 14.45 -8.45
C TYR A 118 -8.76 15.57 -9.38
N LYS A 119 -8.03 16.69 -9.48
CA LYS A 119 -8.39 17.77 -10.42
C LYS A 119 -8.44 17.32 -11.88
N ARG A 120 -7.66 16.31 -12.26
CA ARG A 120 -7.65 15.73 -13.61
C ARG A 120 -8.75 14.69 -13.81
N VAL A 121 -9.08 13.90 -12.78
CA VAL A 121 -10.04 12.80 -12.90
C VAL A 121 -11.47 13.15 -12.45
N LYS A 122 -11.70 14.31 -11.81
CA LYS A 122 -13.04 14.67 -11.29
C LYS A 122 -14.14 14.71 -12.36
N LYS A 123 -13.81 15.11 -13.59
CA LYS A 123 -14.78 15.17 -14.69
C LYS A 123 -15.22 13.74 -15.11
N PRO A 124 -14.29 12.82 -15.41
CA PRO A 124 -14.62 11.40 -15.58
C PRO A 124 -15.38 10.76 -14.40
N LEU A 125 -15.16 11.26 -13.17
CA LEU A 125 -15.87 10.82 -11.97
C LEU A 125 -17.17 11.60 -11.72
N ASN A 126 -17.84 12.10 -12.76
CA ASN A 126 -19.12 12.83 -12.66
C ASN A 126 -19.13 14.01 -11.66
N ASN A 127 -17.97 14.61 -11.41
CA ASN A 127 -17.77 15.67 -10.43
C ASN A 127 -18.12 15.28 -8.97
N GLU A 128 -18.04 13.99 -8.63
CA GLU A 128 -18.13 13.53 -7.23
C GLU A 128 -17.15 14.28 -6.32
N PRO A 129 -17.54 14.63 -5.08
CA PRO A 129 -16.70 15.42 -4.18
C PRO A 129 -15.40 14.69 -3.84
N GLN A 130 -14.33 15.47 -3.60
CA GLN A 130 -13.05 14.90 -3.23
C GLN A 130 -13.16 14.18 -1.88
N PRO A 131 -12.74 12.92 -1.77
CA PRO A 131 -12.73 12.23 -0.49
C PRO A 131 -11.76 12.91 0.49
N ALA A 132 -12.10 12.86 1.78
CA ALA A 132 -11.19 13.30 2.83
C ALA A 132 -9.93 12.42 2.86
N PHE A 133 -8.76 13.04 2.98
CA PHE A 133 -7.50 12.30 3.09
C PHE A 133 -7.28 11.79 4.51
N VAL A 134 -6.78 10.57 4.62
CA VAL A 134 -6.33 9.97 5.90
C VAL A 134 -4.95 10.46 6.36
N HIS A 135 -4.36 11.43 5.64
CA HIS A 135 -3.06 12.05 5.91
C HIS A 135 -1.92 11.05 6.16
N SER A 136 -1.94 9.94 5.43
CA SER A 136 -0.96 8.87 5.48
C SER A 136 -0.49 8.52 4.07
N ALA A 137 0.74 8.03 3.96
CA ALA A 137 1.25 7.40 2.75
C ALA A 137 1.84 6.01 3.06
N ASN A 138 1.41 5.39 4.16
CA ASN A 138 1.88 4.08 4.62
C ASN A 138 1.10 2.94 3.93
N TYR A 139 1.11 2.92 2.59
CA TYR A 139 0.45 1.91 1.79
C TYR A 139 1.06 0.52 2.02
N THR A 140 0.19 -0.49 2.15
CA THR A 140 0.52 -1.89 2.47
C THR A 140 -0.23 -2.83 1.52
N ARG A 141 0.37 -3.99 1.20
CA ARG A 141 -0.29 -5.03 0.40
C ARG A 141 -1.35 -5.75 1.24
N CYS A 142 -2.37 -6.31 0.60
CA CYS A 142 -3.44 -7.06 1.25
C CYS A 142 -3.71 -8.37 0.51
N GLY A 143 -4.38 -9.32 1.16
CA GLY A 143 -4.67 -10.66 0.67
C GLY A 143 -3.53 -11.65 0.94
N GLN A 144 -3.88 -12.92 1.07
CA GLN A 144 -2.90 -14.01 1.16
C GLN A 144 -2.10 -14.05 -0.14
N GLN A 145 -0.78 -13.92 -0.02
CA GLN A 145 0.08 -13.77 -1.19
C GLN A 145 0.38 -15.12 -1.84
N ILE A 146 0.16 -15.20 -3.14
CA ILE A 146 0.66 -16.26 -4.01
C ILE A 146 1.77 -15.61 -4.84
N ILE A 147 3.02 -15.91 -4.48
CA ILE A 147 4.18 -15.34 -5.17
C ILE A 147 4.62 -16.29 -6.28
N LEU A 148 4.53 -15.79 -7.50
CA LEU A 148 5.05 -16.39 -8.71
C LEU A 148 6.48 -15.90 -8.90
N LEU A 149 7.46 -16.73 -8.52
CA LEU A 149 8.87 -16.34 -8.55
C LEU A 149 9.41 -16.46 -9.98
N ALA A 150 9.82 -15.32 -10.55
CA ALA A 150 10.55 -15.23 -11.79
C ALA A 150 12.01 -15.68 -11.59
N ASP A 151 12.41 -16.75 -12.27
CA ASP A 151 13.77 -17.28 -12.27
C ASP A 151 14.52 -16.94 -13.57
N ASP A 152 15.75 -17.42 -13.72
CA ASP A 152 16.55 -17.20 -14.93
C ASP A 152 15.90 -17.76 -16.20
N SER A 153 15.05 -18.79 -16.10
CA SER A 153 14.34 -19.36 -17.25
C SER A 153 13.21 -18.44 -17.71
N TYR A 154 12.52 -17.80 -16.76
CA TYR A 154 11.52 -16.78 -17.01
C TYR A 154 12.12 -15.59 -17.76
N TYR A 155 13.24 -15.03 -17.28
CA TYR A 155 13.85 -13.85 -17.88
C TYR A 155 14.43 -14.09 -19.29
N LYS A 156 14.67 -15.35 -19.67
CA LYS A 156 15.02 -15.70 -21.06
C LYS A 156 13.82 -15.55 -22.01
N LEU A 157 12.61 -15.76 -21.52
CA LEU A 157 11.37 -15.65 -22.29
C LEU A 157 10.77 -14.25 -22.22
N PHE A 158 10.90 -13.61 -21.06
CA PHE A 158 10.39 -12.27 -20.75
C PHE A 158 11.54 -11.40 -20.22
N PRO A 159 12.46 -10.94 -21.08
CA PRO A 159 13.61 -10.15 -20.64
C PRO A 159 13.19 -8.75 -20.16
N ASP A 160 13.96 -8.20 -19.22
CA ASP A 160 13.85 -6.79 -18.85
C ASP A 160 14.19 -5.90 -20.06
N ASP A 161 13.30 -4.95 -20.37
CA ASP A 161 13.55 -3.96 -21.41
C ASP A 161 12.90 -2.60 -21.05
N PRO A 162 13.67 -1.50 -21.03
CA PRO A 162 13.15 -0.18 -20.72
C PRO A 162 12.11 0.34 -21.71
N ASN A 163 12.01 -0.24 -22.91
CA ASN A 163 10.99 0.11 -23.90
C ASN A 163 9.66 -0.65 -23.67
N THR A 164 9.67 -1.69 -22.84
CA THR A 164 8.51 -2.54 -22.54
C THR A 164 8.29 -2.69 -21.03
N ILE A 165 8.17 -1.55 -20.33
CA ILE A 165 8.07 -1.47 -18.85
C ILE A 165 6.91 -2.27 -18.21
N PHE A 166 5.96 -2.77 -19.00
CA PHE A 166 4.84 -3.60 -18.52
C PHE A 166 4.96 -5.07 -18.95
N VAL A 167 6.11 -5.50 -19.50
CA VAL A 167 6.31 -6.87 -19.97
C VAL A 167 5.96 -7.88 -18.88
N HIS A 168 6.35 -7.64 -17.63
CA HIS A 168 6.06 -8.54 -16.50
C HIS A 168 4.64 -8.42 -15.93
N HIS A 169 3.92 -7.35 -16.26
CA HIS A 169 2.53 -7.08 -15.85
C HIS A 169 1.50 -7.67 -16.82
N ALA A 170 1.95 -8.18 -17.97
CA ALA A 170 1.10 -8.78 -18.99
C ALA A 170 0.52 -10.14 -18.55
N PHE A 171 -0.48 -10.60 -19.30
CA PHE A 171 -1.17 -11.86 -19.02
C PHE A 171 -0.25 -13.08 -19.21
N GLU A 172 0.53 -13.09 -20.29
CA GLU A 172 1.37 -14.20 -20.70
C GLU A 172 2.47 -14.56 -19.68
N PRO A 173 3.26 -13.62 -19.14
CA PRO A 173 4.24 -13.95 -18.10
C PRO A 173 3.61 -14.47 -16.81
N TYR A 174 2.44 -13.95 -16.44
CA TYR A 174 1.68 -14.46 -15.30
C TYR A 174 1.21 -15.90 -15.53
N LEU A 175 0.65 -16.18 -16.71
CA LEU A 175 0.20 -17.52 -17.07
C LEU A 175 1.37 -18.51 -17.11
N PHE A 176 2.52 -18.10 -17.65
CA PHE A 176 3.72 -18.92 -17.68
C PHE A 176 4.15 -19.35 -16.28
N LEU A 177 4.27 -18.40 -15.34
CA LEU A 177 4.68 -18.72 -13.97
C LEU A 177 3.62 -19.52 -13.20
N LEU A 178 2.32 -19.28 -13.45
CA LEU A 178 1.24 -20.08 -12.87
C LEU A 178 1.36 -21.56 -13.23
N ASN A 179 1.81 -21.89 -14.44
CA ASN A 179 2.01 -23.26 -14.90
C ASN A 179 3.25 -23.95 -14.30
N GLN A 180 4.04 -23.25 -13.48
CA GLN A 180 5.23 -23.78 -12.81
C GLN A 180 5.00 -24.08 -11.32
N ILE A 181 3.82 -23.75 -10.78
CA ILE A 181 3.51 -24.01 -9.38
C ILE A 181 3.26 -25.52 -9.18
N PRO A 182 3.74 -26.14 -8.08
CA PRO A 182 3.50 -27.54 -7.74
C PRO A 182 2.02 -27.94 -7.60
#